data_AF-A0A846CF18-F1
#
_entry.id   AF-A0A846CF18-F1
#
_cell.length_a   1.000
_cell.length_b   1.000
_cell.length_c   1.000
_cell.angle_alpha   90.00
_cell.angle_beta   90.00
_cell.angle_gamma   90.00
#
_symmetry.space_group_name_H-M   'P 1'
#
loop_
_entity.id
_entity.type
_entity.pdbx_description
1 polymer ?
#
loop_
_entity_poly.entity_id
_entity_poly.type
_entity_poly.pdbx_seq_one_letter_code
_entity_poly.pdbx_strand_id
1 'polypeptide(L)'
;MVPQIELSLGLWQGSYNKRDRLWLRWMTLEGDLIPTLEEEAAAAKQRATNAEQRAINAEQEEAAAKQQATEAKKQNDRLVAKLRELGIIAEEFS
;
A
#
# COMPACT_ATOMS: atom_id res chain seq x y z
N MET A 1 -29.43 27.28 -16.07
CA MET A 1 -28.20 27.18 -16.89
C MET A 1 -27.74 25.74 -16.75
N VAL A 2 -27.78 24.95 -17.82
CA VAL A 2 -27.26 23.57 -17.78
C VAL A 2 -25.73 23.62 -17.89
N PRO A 3 -24.97 22.92 -17.03
CA PRO A 3 -23.52 22.90 -17.13
C PRO A 3 -23.12 22.24 -18.45
N GLN A 4 -22.29 22.93 -19.23
CA GLN A 4 -21.75 22.38 -20.46
C GLN A 4 -20.66 21.36 -20.08
N ILE A 5 -20.96 20.09 -20.30
CA ILE A 5 -20.01 19.00 -20.10
C ILE A 5 -19.16 18.91 -21.37
N GLU A 6 -17.88 19.27 -21.25
CA GLU A 6 -16.91 19.22 -22.33
C GLU A 6 -16.43 17.78 -22.52
N LEU A 7 -17.25 16.99 -23.21
CA LEU A 7 -16.99 15.59 -23.50
C LEU A 7 -16.71 15.41 -24.99
N SER A 8 -15.73 14.58 -25.31
CA SER A 8 -15.50 14.11 -26.67
C SER A 8 -16.09 12.70 -26.84
N LEU A 9 -16.41 12.33 -28.08
CA LEU A 9 -16.91 11.01 -28.43
C LEU A 9 -15.86 10.31 -29.28
N GLY A 10 -15.39 9.13 -28.84
CA GLY A 10 -14.40 8.37 -29.60
C GLY A 10 -14.78 6.90 -29.77
N LEU A 11 -14.08 6.26 -30.70
CA LEU A 11 -14.22 4.84 -30.97
C LEU A 11 -13.31 4.06 -30.04
N TRP A 12 -13.90 3.15 -29.27
CA TRP A 12 -13.21 2.21 -28.40
C TRP A 12 -13.41 0.79 -28.90
N GLN A 13 -12.32 0.06 -29.10
CA GLN A 13 -12.38 -1.34 -29.51
C GLN A 13 -12.48 -2.22 -28.26
N GLY A 14 -13.57 -2.97 -28.15
CA GLY A 14 -13.71 -3.94 -27.07
C GLY A 14 -15.03 -4.67 -27.05
N SER A 15 -15.21 -5.45 -25.99
CA SER A 15 -16.37 -6.32 -25.80
C SER A 15 -17.45 -5.58 -25.01
N TYR A 16 -18.56 -5.23 -25.65
CA TYR A 16 -19.76 -4.78 -24.93
C TYR A 16 -20.91 -5.70 -25.25
N ASN A 17 -21.61 -6.16 -24.22
CA ASN A 17 -22.73 -7.11 -24.33
C ASN A 17 -22.39 -8.35 -25.19
N LYS A 18 -21.24 -8.98 -24.91
CA LYS A 18 -20.72 -10.18 -25.61
C LYS A 18 -20.49 -9.99 -27.12
N ARG A 19 -20.34 -8.75 -27.58
CA ARG A 19 -20.04 -8.41 -28.97
C ARG A 19 -18.75 -7.61 -29.04
N ASP A 20 -17.74 -8.22 -29.65
CA ASP A 20 -16.44 -7.59 -29.92
C ASP A 20 -16.55 -6.73 -31.17
N ARG A 21 -16.68 -5.41 -30.97
CA ARG A 21 -16.79 -4.42 -32.04
C ARG A 21 -16.15 -3.09 -31.63
N LEU A 22 -16.10 -2.17 -32.57
CA LEU A 22 -15.88 -0.77 -32.28
C LEU A 22 -17.16 -0.18 -31.68
N TRP A 23 -17.05 0.32 -30.46
CA TRP A 23 -18.14 0.98 -29.74
C TRP A 23 -17.84 2.47 -29.62
N LEU A 24 -18.89 3.28 -29.57
CA LEU A 24 -18.76 4.70 -29.26
C LEU A 24 -18.74 4.85 -27.73
N ARG A 25 -17.69 5.47 -27.20
CA ARG A 25 -17.53 5.73 -25.76
C ARG A 25 -17.19 7.20 -25.53
N TRP A 26 -17.76 7.75 -24.47
CA TRP A 26 -17.44 9.09 -24.00
C TRP A 26 -16.00 9.16 -23.50
N MET A 27 -15.29 10.18 -23.94
CA MET A 27 -13.90 10.47 -23.63
C MET A 27 -13.79 11.89 -23.07
N THR A 28 -12.73 12.16 -22.33
CA THR A 28 -12.38 13.52 -21.91
C THR A 28 -12.03 14.35 -23.16
N LEU A 29 -11.95 15.67 -23.01
CA LEU A 29 -11.44 16.55 -24.07
C LEU A 29 -10.06 16.15 -24.58
N GLU A 30 -9.21 15.55 -23.72
CA GLU A 30 -7.88 15.09 -24.11
C GLU A 30 -7.89 13.77 -24.91
N GLY A 31 -9.07 13.15 -25.06
CA GLY A 31 -9.23 11.86 -25.73
C GLY A 31 -9.04 10.66 -24.81
N ASP A 32 -8.94 10.88 -23.49
CA ASP A 32 -8.83 9.79 -22.52
C ASP A 32 -10.20 9.15 -22.28
N LEU A 33 -10.24 7.83 -22.23
CA LEU A 33 -11.46 7.08 -22.02
C LEU A 33 -11.97 7.31 -20.60
N ILE A 34 -13.22 7.78 -20.46
CA ILE A 34 -13.80 7.99 -19.14
C ILE A 34 -14.10 6.62 -18.55
N PRO A 35 -13.46 6.22 -17.42
CA PRO A 35 -13.73 4.93 -16.79
C PRO A 35 -15.20 4.82 -16.43
N THR A 36 -15.76 3.62 -16.56
CA THR A 36 -17.13 3.40 -16.08
C THR A 36 -17.17 3.45 -14.56
N LEU A 37 -18.34 3.73 -13.98
CA LEU A 37 -18.53 3.66 -12.53
C LEU A 37 -18.09 2.32 -11.93
N GLU A 38 -18.26 1.23 -12.69
CA GLU A 38 -17.84 -0.11 -12.29
C GLU A 38 -16.31 -0.26 -12.31
N GLU A 39 -15.63 0.24 -13.34
CA GLU A 39 -14.16 0.27 -13.41
C GLU A 39 -13.57 1.13 -12.29
N GLU A 40 -14.17 2.28 -12.00
CA GLU A 40 -13.75 3.16 -10.92
C GLU A 40 -13.95 2.50 -9.55
N ALA A 41 -15.10 1.85 -9.32
CA ALA A 41 -15.37 1.11 -8.09
C ALA A 41 -14.40 -0.08 -7.91
N ALA A 42 -14.10 -0.81 -8.98
CA ALA A 42 -13.11 -1.89 -8.96
C ALA A 42 -11.71 -1.36 -8.63
N ALA A 43 -11.30 -0.25 -9.26
CA ALA A 43 -10.02 0.40 -8.98
C ALA A 43 -9.93 0.93 -7.54
N ALA A 44 -11.02 1.49 -7.01
CA ALA A 44 -11.10 1.96 -5.63
C ALA A 44 -10.99 0.79 -4.64
N LYS A 45 -11.70 -0.32 -4.91
CA LYS A 45 -11.62 -1.55 -4.10
C LYS A 45 -10.20 -2.13 -4.10
N GLN A 46 -9.57 -2.20 -5.27
CA GLN A 46 -8.18 -2.67 -5.38
C GLN A 46 -7.22 -1.77 -4.58
N ARG A 47 -7.39 -0.44 -4.66
CA ARG A 47 -6.61 0.51 -3.87
C ARG A 47 -6.81 0.31 -2.37
N ALA A 48 -8.04 0.10 -1.92
CA ALA A 48 -8.34 -0.17 -0.51
C ALA A 48 -7.66 -1.47 -0.03
N THR A 49 -7.80 -2.57 -0.78
CA THR A 49 -7.14 -3.84 -0.45
C THR A 49 -5.61 -3.71 -0.42
N ASN A 50 -5.02 -3.01 -1.38
CA ASN A 50 -3.57 -2.78 -1.39
C ASN A 50 -3.12 -1.93 -0.19
N ALA A 51 -3.90 -0.93 0.22
CA ALA A 51 -3.60 -0.11 1.38
C ALA A 51 -3.69 -0.92 2.69
N GLU A 52 -4.71 -1.76 2.83
CA GLU A 52 -4.88 -2.67 3.97
C GLU A 52 -3.72 -3.66 4.07
N GLN A 53 -3.31 -4.27 2.96
CA GLN A 53 -2.16 -5.17 2.94
C GLN A 53 -0.86 -4.48 3.36
N ARG A 54 -0.64 -3.23 2.95
CA ARG A 54 0.52 -2.44 3.37
C ARG A 54 0.49 -2.12 4.86
N ALA A 55 -0.68 -1.81 5.42
CA ALA A 55 -0.84 -1.56 6.85
C ALA A 55 -0.51 -2.82 7.66
N ILE A 56 -1.03 -3.98 7.26
CA ILE A 56 -0.73 -5.27 7.90
C ILE A 56 0.77 -5.57 7.86
N ASN A 57 1.42 -5.37 6.71
CA ASN A 57 2.85 -5.63 6.58
C ASN A 57 3.68 -4.68 7.47
N ALA A 58 3.31 -3.40 7.53
CA ALA A 58 3.98 -2.43 8.39
C ALA A 58 3.83 -2.77 9.89
N GLU A 59 2.65 -3.20 10.32
CA GLU A 59 2.41 -3.66 11.69
C GLU A 59 3.24 -4.91 12.03
N GLN A 60 3.37 -5.85 11.09
CA GLN A 60 4.21 -7.04 11.26
C GLN A 60 5.69 -6.68 11.38
N GLU A 61 6.19 -5.78 10.54
CA GLU A 61 7.56 -5.29 10.61
C GLU A 61 7.84 -4.56 11.94
N GLU A 62 6.92 -3.71 12.39
CA GLU A 62 7.06 -3.02 13.68
C GLU A 62 7.05 -4.02 14.85
N ALA A 63 6.18 -5.02 14.82
CA ALA A 63 6.12 -6.06 15.83
C ALA A 63 7.43 -6.88 15.87
N ALA A 64 7.95 -7.27 14.70
CA ALA A 64 9.20 -8.00 14.59
C ALA A 64 10.40 -7.17 15.10
N ALA A 65 10.47 -5.89 14.73
CA ALA A 65 11.51 -4.97 15.19
C ALA A 65 11.47 -4.79 16.72
N LYS A 66 10.27 -4.63 17.30
CA LYS A 66 10.11 -4.56 18.77
C LYS A 66 10.57 -5.84 19.45
N GLN A 67 10.19 -7.01 18.92
CA GLN A 67 10.63 -8.29 19.48
C GLN A 67 12.16 -8.42 19.45
N GLN A 68 12.80 -8.12 18.32
CA GLN A 68 14.26 -8.17 18.21
C GLN A 68 14.95 -7.19 19.18
N ALA A 69 14.44 -5.97 19.31
CA ALA A 69 14.97 -4.99 20.26
C ALA A 69 14.85 -5.47 21.71
N THR A 70 13.73 -6.07 22.08
CA THR A 70 13.55 -6.62 23.44
C THR A 70 14.47 -7.81 23.71
N GLU A 71 14.68 -8.68 22.72
CA GLU A 71 15.58 -9.83 22.85
C GLU A 71 17.03 -9.36 22.97
N ALA A 72 17.48 -8.46 22.08
CA ALA A 72 18.81 -7.87 22.15
C ALA A 72 19.08 -7.20 23.50
N LYS A 73 18.09 -6.47 24.04
CA LYS A 73 18.20 -5.86 25.38
C LYS A 73 18.37 -6.91 26.47
N LYS A 74 17.55 -7.98 26.47
CA LYS A 74 17.67 -9.07 27.45
C LYS A 74 19.03 -9.77 27.38
N GLN A 75 19.54 -10.02 26.17
CA GLN A 75 20.85 -10.63 25.99
C GLN A 75 21.96 -9.70 26.51
N ASN A 76 21.88 -8.40 26.22
CA ASN A 76 22.83 -7.42 26.74
C ASN A 76 22.80 -7.36 28.27
N ASP A 77 21.60 -7.26 28.87
CA ASP A 77 21.44 -7.26 30.33
C ASP A 77 22.04 -8.51 30.98
N ARG A 78 21.87 -9.68 30.36
CA ARG A 78 22.46 -10.94 30.83
C ARG A 78 23.99 -10.96 30.72
N LEU A 79 24.54 -10.42 29.64
CA LEU A 79 25.99 -10.32 29.46
C LEU A 79 26.59 -9.35 30.48
N VAL A 80 25.97 -8.18 30.67
CA VAL A 80 26.37 -7.20 31.70
C VAL A 80 26.33 -7.81 33.10
N ALA A 81 25.27 -8.57 33.43
CA ALA A 81 25.18 -9.25 34.72
C ALA A 81 26.32 -10.26 34.94
N LYS A 82 26.65 -11.07 33.93
CA LYS A 82 27.77 -12.02 34.00
C LYS A 82 29.13 -11.33 34.12
N LEU A 83 29.33 -10.21 33.43
CA LEU A 83 30.58 -9.42 33.52
C LEU A 83 30.76 -8.83 34.92
N ARG A 84 29.67 -8.34 35.54
CA ARG A 84 29.66 -7.87 36.94
C ARG A 84 29.96 -9.00 37.92
N GLU A 85 29.40 -10.19 37.71
CA GLU A 85 29.66 -11.37 38.56
C GLU A 85 31.14 -11.80 38.52
N LEU A 86 31.80 -11.64 37.37
CA LEU A 86 33.23 -11.91 37.20
C LEU A 86 34.14 -10.77 37.73
N GLY A 87 33.58 -9.73 38.33
CA GLY A 87 34.35 -8.62 38.92
C GLY A 87 35.02 -7.71 37.89
N ILE A 88 34.65 -7.82 36.61
CA ILE A 88 35.08 -6.91 35.56
C ILE A 88 34.12 -5.73 35.61
N ILE A 89 34.58 -4.62 36.19
CA ILE A 89 33.80 -3.38 36.24
C ILE A 89 33.65 -2.91 34.79
N ALA A 90 32.48 -3.15 34.20
CA ALA A 90 32.07 -2.53 32.94
C ALA A 90 31.70 -1.07 33.22
N GLU A 91 32.65 -0.29 33.73
CA GLU A 91 32.66 1.15 33.57
C GLU A 91 33.28 1.41 32.19
N GLU A 92 32.70 2.35 31.46
CA GLU A 92 33.19 2.87 30.18
C GLU A 92 32.97 2.00 28.94
N PHE A 93 31.71 1.71 28.63
CA PHE A 93 31.26 1.80 27.23
C PHE A 93 30.02 2.70 27.18
N SER A 94 30.24 3.99 27.45
CA SER A 94 29.28 5.06 27.16
C SER A 94 29.46 5.60 25.75
#